data_AF-A0AAJ6AJK6-F1
#
_entry.id   AF-A0AAJ6AJK6-F1
#
_cell.length_a   1.000
_cell.length_b   1.000
_cell.length_c   1.000
_cell.angle_alpha   90.00
_cell.angle_beta   90.00
_cell.angle_gamma   90.00
#
_symmetry.space_group_name_H-M   'P 1'
#
loop_
_entity.id
_entity.type
_entity.pdbx_description
1 polymer ?
#
loop_
_entity_poly.entity_id
_entity_poly.type
_entity_poly.pdbx_seq_one_letter_code
_entity_poly.pdbx_strand_id
1 'polypeptide(L)'
;MSFEDFKAFNENITVRVPTRYGDLKKYTIPPLDAKTGIELRLFQSRVNEIVEISQRNEQKIKNTKDGETPDLEELPDYEFTDDNSPTPQKILGEKLHQQLLDDGVTAEAVQLMTDTAFWDFLAGREAAEAYWNSGGDPKVLARATPAGSMPSTTNTGEENTTQKRASTSGTKSRKKTTTGSTKKGQKRQSTTSKSSANGNS
;
A
#
# COMPACT_ATOMS: atom_id res chain seq x y z
N MET A 1 -9.08 -17.37 -2.06
CA MET A 1 -10.25 -16.46 -2.09
C MET A 1 -10.69 -16.37 -3.54
N SER A 2 -11.99 -16.52 -3.78
CA SER A 2 -12.63 -16.15 -5.05
C SER A 2 -12.77 -14.62 -5.10
N PHE A 3 -12.56 -14.02 -6.27
CA PHE A 3 -13.04 -12.65 -6.54
C PHE A 3 -14.50 -12.78 -6.98
N GLU A 4 -15.44 -12.50 -6.08
CA GLU A 4 -16.83 -12.99 -6.25
C GLU A 4 -17.69 -12.13 -7.17
N ASP A 5 -17.47 -10.81 -7.22
CA ASP A 5 -17.99 -9.93 -8.27
C ASP A 5 -17.09 -8.69 -8.44
N PHE A 6 -16.92 -8.22 -9.67
CA PHE A 6 -16.26 -6.94 -9.97
C PHE A 6 -17.11 -5.74 -9.51
N LYS A 7 -18.45 -5.89 -9.43
CA LYS A 7 -19.36 -4.83 -8.94
C LYS A 7 -19.00 -4.33 -7.55
N ALA A 8 -18.62 -5.22 -6.63
CA ALA A 8 -18.29 -4.87 -5.25
C ALA A 8 -17.06 -3.94 -5.14
N PHE A 9 -16.21 -3.89 -6.16
CA PHE A 9 -15.06 -2.98 -6.26
C PHE A 9 -15.39 -1.63 -6.92
N ASN A 10 -16.61 -1.45 -7.43
CA ASN A 10 -16.92 -0.38 -8.39
C ASN A 10 -18.27 0.31 -8.08
N GLU A 11 -18.61 0.41 -6.78
CA GLU A 11 -19.85 1.02 -6.30
C GLU A 11 -19.74 2.56 -6.21
N ASN A 12 -20.82 3.25 -6.60
CA ASN A 12 -20.88 4.72 -6.53
C ASN A 12 -20.98 5.22 -5.08
N ILE A 13 -20.24 6.27 -4.72
CA ILE A 13 -20.34 6.88 -3.38
C ILE A 13 -21.65 7.68 -3.29
N THR A 14 -22.54 7.29 -2.37
CA THR A 14 -23.77 8.03 -2.09
C THR A 14 -23.58 9.00 -0.94
N VAL A 15 -23.66 10.30 -1.23
CA VAL A 15 -23.51 11.37 -0.22
C VAL A 15 -24.77 12.24 -0.15
N ARG A 16 -24.94 12.95 0.98
CA ARG A 16 -25.98 13.97 1.16
C ARG A 16 -25.31 15.28 1.56
N VAL A 17 -25.65 16.36 0.87
CA VAL A 17 -24.92 17.63 0.96
C VAL A 17 -25.91 18.79 1.03
N PRO A 18 -25.72 19.76 1.95
CA PRO A 18 -26.53 20.97 1.96
C PRO A 18 -26.20 21.83 0.72
N THR A 19 -27.25 22.20 -0.01
CA THR A 19 -27.17 23.30 -0.97
C THR A 19 -27.08 24.64 -0.24
N ARG A 20 -26.69 25.71 -0.95
CA ARG A 20 -26.75 27.09 -0.42
C ARG A 20 -28.14 27.53 0.06
N TYR A 21 -29.19 26.83 -0.36
CA TYR A 21 -30.58 27.05 0.05
C TYR A 21 -30.96 26.34 1.36
N GLY A 22 -30.06 25.52 1.93
CA GLY A 22 -30.28 24.74 3.15
C GLY A 22 -30.84 23.33 2.91
N ASP A 23 -31.34 23.05 1.70
CA ASP A 23 -31.87 21.72 1.34
C ASP A 23 -30.75 20.69 1.23
N LEU A 24 -30.92 19.56 1.93
CA LEU A 24 -29.96 18.46 2.00
C LEU A 24 -30.16 17.49 0.81
N LYS A 25 -29.58 17.82 -0.35
CA LYS A 25 -29.74 17.04 -1.59
C LYS A 25 -28.85 15.80 -1.60
N LYS A 26 -29.34 14.71 -2.22
CA LYS A 26 -28.61 13.45 -2.41
C LYS A 26 -27.84 13.50 -3.72
N TYR A 27 -26.55 13.16 -3.69
CA TYR A 27 -25.68 13.02 -4.86
C TYR A 27 -25.11 11.60 -4.94
N THR A 28 -24.50 11.29 -6.08
CA THR A 28 -23.95 9.95 -6.37
C THR A 28 -22.67 10.15 -7.16
N ILE A 29 -21.53 10.01 -6.48
CA ILE A 29 -20.19 10.13 -7.06
C ILE A 29 -19.92 8.85 -7.85
N PRO A 30 -19.62 8.94 -9.16
CA PRO A 30 -19.25 7.76 -9.94
C PRO A 30 -17.90 7.22 -9.49
N PRO A 31 -17.59 5.92 -9.71
CA PRO A 31 -16.22 5.47 -9.63
C PRO A 31 -15.34 6.21 -10.66
N LEU A 32 -14.09 6.46 -10.28
CA LEU A 32 -13.09 7.09 -11.12
C LEU A 32 -12.83 6.27 -12.39
N ASP A 33 -12.76 6.96 -13.54
CA ASP A 33 -12.41 6.31 -14.80
C ASP A 33 -10.91 5.93 -14.84
N ALA A 34 -10.55 5.00 -15.74
CA ALA A 34 -9.19 4.47 -15.81
C ALA A 34 -8.12 5.50 -16.20
N LYS A 35 -8.44 6.54 -16.99
CA LYS A 35 -7.49 7.61 -17.35
C LYS A 35 -7.25 8.50 -16.14
N THR A 36 -8.31 8.98 -15.50
CA THR A 36 -8.19 9.82 -14.29
C THR A 36 -7.51 9.05 -13.15
N GLY A 37 -7.84 7.77 -12.93
CA GLY A 37 -7.15 6.95 -11.93
C GLY A 37 -5.64 6.77 -12.18
N ILE A 38 -5.21 6.66 -13.45
CA ILE A 38 -3.77 6.63 -13.80
C ILE A 38 -3.11 7.98 -13.53
N GLU A 39 -3.74 9.09 -13.91
CA GLU A 39 -3.26 10.45 -13.62
C GLU A 39 -3.11 10.70 -12.12
N LEU A 40 -4.13 10.35 -11.31
CA LEU A 40 -4.10 10.47 -9.85
C LEU A 40 -2.96 9.64 -9.23
N ARG A 41 -2.71 8.42 -9.71
CA ARG A 41 -1.66 7.55 -9.17
C ARG A 41 -0.25 8.05 -9.53
N LEU A 42 -0.09 8.64 -10.72
CA LEU A 42 1.15 9.32 -11.13
C LEU A 42 1.38 10.60 -10.31
N PHE A 43 0.34 11.43 -10.13
CA PHE A 43 0.38 12.60 -9.26
C PHE A 43 0.80 12.24 -7.83
N GLN A 44 0.16 11.23 -7.23
CA GLN A 44 0.49 10.79 -5.86
C GLN A 44 1.93 10.26 -5.76
N SER A 45 2.44 9.58 -6.79
CA SER A 45 3.84 9.11 -6.81
C SER A 45 4.83 10.28 -6.79
N ARG A 46 4.59 11.31 -7.61
CA ARG A 46 5.40 12.54 -7.64
C ARG A 46 5.38 13.29 -6.30
N VAL A 47 4.20 13.43 -5.69
CA VAL A 47 4.03 14.07 -4.37
C VAL A 47 4.75 13.28 -3.28
N ASN A 48 4.63 11.95 -3.28
CA ASN A 48 5.34 11.09 -2.33
C ASN A 48 6.86 11.24 -2.44
N GLU A 49 7.40 11.27 -3.66
CA GLU A 49 8.84 11.42 -3.89
C GLU A 49 9.38 12.77 -3.39
N ILE A 50 8.68 13.88 -3.68
CA ILE A 50 8.98 15.21 -3.12
C ILE A 50 8.96 15.17 -1.58
N VAL A 51 7.95 14.54 -0.98
CA VAL A 51 7.81 14.44 0.48
C VAL A 51 8.90 13.57 1.11
N GLU A 52 9.26 12.45 0.51
CA GLU A 52 10.34 11.59 0.98
C GLU A 52 11.70 12.30 0.92
N ILE A 53 12.02 12.96 -0.18
CA ILE A 53 13.26 13.74 -0.32
C ILE A 53 13.27 14.89 0.69
N SER A 54 12.16 15.60 0.87
CA SER A 54 12.01 16.66 1.88
C SER A 54 12.25 16.13 3.30
N GLN A 55 11.69 14.96 3.66
CA GLN A 55 11.90 14.33 4.96
C GLN A 55 13.34 13.83 5.15
N ARG A 56 13.99 13.29 4.12
CA ARG A 56 15.42 12.92 4.16
C ARG A 56 16.28 14.17 4.37
N ASN A 57 16.02 15.25 3.63
CA ASN A 57 16.71 16.53 3.76
C ASN A 57 16.54 17.14 5.15
N GLU A 58 15.32 17.16 5.71
CA GLU A 58 15.07 17.58 7.08
C GLU A 58 15.90 16.77 8.10
N GLN A 59 16.01 15.45 7.92
CA GLN A 59 16.83 14.61 8.80
C GLN A 59 18.33 14.91 8.62
N LYS A 60 18.82 15.12 7.40
CA LYS A 60 20.22 15.53 7.15
C LYS A 60 20.53 16.87 7.82
N ILE A 61 19.64 17.87 7.71
CA ILE A 61 19.77 19.16 8.39
C ILE A 61 19.86 18.97 9.91
N LYS A 62 18.92 18.20 10.51
CA LYS A 62 18.87 17.94 11.96
C LYS A 62 20.08 17.15 12.50
N ASN A 63 20.78 16.41 11.63
CA ASN A 63 21.95 15.60 11.97
C ASN A 63 23.30 16.26 11.62
N THR A 64 23.30 17.40 10.94
CA THR A 64 24.52 18.14 10.55
C THR A 64 24.99 19.02 11.71
N LYS A 65 26.31 19.12 11.94
CA LYS A 65 26.86 19.93 13.04
C LYS A 65 26.98 21.40 12.65
N ASP A 66 27.01 22.28 13.65
CA ASP A 66 27.27 23.71 13.46
C ASP A 66 28.57 23.94 12.65
N GLY A 67 28.42 24.58 11.48
CA GLY A 67 29.53 24.87 10.55
C GLY A 67 29.76 23.81 9.45
N GLU A 68 29.10 22.66 9.51
CA GLU A 68 29.03 21.71 8.38
C GLU A 68 27.88 22.11 7.43
N THR A 69 28.04 21.89 6.12
CA THR A 69 26.96 22.11 5.15
C THR A 69 26.24 20.77 4.89
N PRO A 70 24.90 20.69 5.00
CA PRO A 70 24.18 19.44 4.80
C PRO A 70 24.17 19.03 3.32
N ASP A 71 24.39 17.74 3.08
CA ASP A 71 24.34 17.10 1.75
C ASP A 71 22.89 16.90 1.28
N LEU A 72 22.22 17.97 0.82
CA LEU A 72 20.80 17.90 0.44
C LEU A 72 20.61 17.22 -0.91
N GLU A 73 19.64 16.32 -0.99
CA GLU A 73 19.11 15.81 -2.27
C GLU A 73 18.27 16.90 -2.94
N GLU A 74 18.49 17.15 -4.22
CA GLU A 74 17.67 18.11 -4.98
C GLU A 74 16.22 17.59 -5.09
N LEU A 75 15.24 18.49 -4.95
CA LEU A 75 13.83 18.14 -5.16
C LEU A 75 13.54 18.07 -6.66
N PRO A 76 12.82 17.04 -7.16
CA PRO A 76 12.47 16.94 -8.57
C PRO A 76 11.49 18.05 -8.96
N ASP A 77 11.85 18.80 -10.00
CA ASP A 77 11.03 19.89 -10.53
C ASP A 77 9.88 19.34 -11.39
N TYR A 78 8.76 19.04 -10.73
CA TYR A 78 7.56 18.51 -11.35
C TYR A 78 6.56 19.61 -11.68
N GLU A 79 6.41 19.95 -12.96
CA GLU A 79 5.33 20.82 -13.43
C GLU A 79 3.94 20.17 -13.22
N PHE A 80 3.17 20.72 -12.29
CA PHE A 80 1.78 20.36 -12.04
C PHE A 80 0.83 21.27 -12.81
N THR A 81 0.79 21.12 -14.13
CA THR A 81 -0.16 21.82 -15.02
C THR A 81 -1.60 21.33 -14.83
N ASP A 82 -2.61 22.11 -15.25
CA ASP A 82 -4.03 21.72 -15.17
C ASP A 82 -4.34 20.38 -15.88
N ASP A 83 -3.63 20.07 -16.95
CA ASP A 83 -3.72 18.78 -17.65
C ASP A 83 -3.26 17.60 -16.78
N ASN A 84 -2.36 17.82 -15.81
CA ASN A 84 -1.79 16.81 -14.91
C ASN A 84 -2.28 16.91 -13.46
N SER A 85 -3.08 17.93 -13.11
CA SER A 85 -3.54 18.16 -11.74
C SER A 85 -4.84 17.40 -11.40
N PRO A 86 -5.07 17.07 -10.12
CA PRO A 86 -6.30 16.45 -9.63
C PRO A 86 -7.42 17.49 -9.45
N THR A 87 -8.13 17.85 -10.52
CA THR A 87 -9.24 18.83 -10.43
C THR A 87 -10.55 18.18 -9.97
N PRO A 88 -11.44 18.91 -9.25
CA PRO A 88 -12.78 18.43 -8.90
C PRO A 88 -13.60 17.94 -10.10
N GLN A 89 -13.48 18.59 -11.26
CA GLN A 89 -14.16 18.19 -12.49
C GLN A 89 -13.68 16.84 -13.04
N LYS A 90 -12.37 16.53 -12.94
CA LYS A 90 -11.84 15.21 -13.29
C LYS A 90 -12.33 14.14 -12.30
N ILE A 91 -12.21 14.42 -11.00
CA ILE A 91 -12.45 13.41 -9.94
C ILE A 91 -13.94 13.07 -9.80
N LEU A 92 -14.82 14.07 -9.76
CA LEU A 92 -16.27 13.87 -9.64
C LEU A 92 -16.94 13.55 -10.98
N GLY A 93 -16.25 13.79 -12.08
CA GLY A 93 -16.77 13.74 -13.44
C GLY A 93 -17.59 14.99 -13.80
N GLU A 94 -17.45 15.44 -15.04
CA GLU A 94 -18.03 16.68 -15.56
C GLU A 94 -19.53 16.86 -15.23
N LYS A 95 -20.34 15.81 -15.41
CA LYS A 95 -21.79 15.87 -15.19
C LYS A 95 -22.18 16.14 -13.74
N LEU A 96 -21.49 15.51 -12.78
CA LEU A 96 -21.76 15.75 -11.36
C LEU A 96 -21.20 17.11 -10.94
N HIS A 97 -20.03 17.49 -11.44
CA HIS A 97 -19.44 18.80 -11.18
C HIS A 97 -20.36 19.95 -11.66
N GLN A 98 -20.91 19.86 -12.88
CA GLN A 98 -21.91 20.79 -13.39
C GLN A 98 -23.16 20.80 -12.49
N GLN A 99 -23.70 19.63 -12.14
CA GLN A 99 -24.89 19.54 -11.29
C GLN A 99 -24.69 20.18 -9.90
N LEU A 100 -23.51 20.03 -9.28
CA LEU A 100 -23.18 20.64 -7.99
C LEU A 100 -23.12 22.18 -8.06
N LEU A 101 -22.67 22.73 -9.19
CA LEU A 101 -22.67 24.17 -9.44
C LEU A 101 -24.09 24.70 -9.67
N ASP A 102 -24.89 24.01 -10.49
CA ASP A 102 -26.29 24.36 -10.76
C ASP A 102 -27.17 24.28 -9.49
N ASP A 103 -26.95 23.27 -8.64
CA ASP A 103 -27.61 23.11 -7.34
C ASP A 103 -27.08 24.08 -6.26
N GLY A 104 -26.07 24.91 -6.58
CA GLY A 104 -25.50 25.90 -5.67
C GLY A 104 -24.86 25.29 -4.43
N VAL A 105 -24.15 24.18 -4.56
CA VAL A 105 -23.37 23.57 -3.46
C VAL A 105 -22.15 24.44 -3.12
N THR A 106 -21.76 24.49 -1.84
CA THR A 106 -20.61 25.30 -1.41
C THR A 106 -19.29 24.70 -1.86
N ALA A 107 -18.28 25.55 -2.12
CA ALA A 107 -16.95 25.09 -2.54
C ALA A 107 -16.31 24.11 -1.53
N GLU A 108 -16.50 24.35 -0.23
CA GLU A 108 -16.05 23.45 0.86
C GLU A 108 -16.67 22.05 0.75
N ALA A 109 -17.95 21.96 0.36
CA ALA A 109 -18.64 20.69 0.21
C ALA A 109 -18.29 19.98 -1.12
N VAL A 110 -18.05 20.72 -2.20
CA VAL A 110 -17.48 20.17 -3.44
C VAL A 110 -16.07 19.63 -3.19
N GLN A 111 -15.26 20.33 -2.40
CA GLN A 111 -13.93 19.88 -1.98
C GLN A 111 -14.03 18.60 -1.13
N LEU A 112 -14.88 18.58 -0.10
CA LEU A 112 -15.11 17.38 0.74
C LEU A 112 -15.55 16.16 -0.10
N MET A 113 -16.42 16.34 -1.09
CA MET A 113 -16.80 15.28 -2.03
C MET A 113 -15.61 14.83 -2.89
N THR A 114 -14.82 15.76 -3.40
CA THR A 114 -13.63 15.50 -4.24
C THR A 114 -12.59 14.70 -3.48
N ASP A 115 -12.22 15.16 -2.28
CA ASP A 115 -11.25 14.49 -1.43
C ASP A 115 -11.76 13.11 -0.96
N THR A 116 -13.05 12.97 -0.65
CA THR A 116 -13.65 11.66 -0.30
C THR A 116 -13.53 10.66 -1.46
N ALA A 117 -13.76 11.09 -2.70
CA ALA A 117 -13.59 10.25 -3.89
C ALA A 117 -12.11 9.90 -4.17
N PHE A 118 -11.20 10.83 -3.91
CA PHE A 118 -9.76 10.62 -3.98
C PHE A 118 -9.27 9.61 -2.92
N TRP A 119 -9.74 9.70 -1.68
CA TRP A 119 -9.42 8.75 -0.61
C TRP A 119 -10.06 7.37 -0.82
N ASP A 120 -11.22 7.29 -1.47
CA ASP A 120 -11.81 6.01 -1.90
C ASP A 120 -10.92 5.27 -2.90
N PHE A 121 -10.36 6.00 -3.86
CA PHE A 121 -9.45 5.45 -4.86
C PHE A 121 -8.05 5.09 -4.31
N LEU A 122 -7.49 5.90 -3.40
CA LEU A 122 -6.16 5.64 -2.83
C LEU A 122 -6.18 4.63 -1.68
N ALA A 123 -7.12 4.76 -0.74
CA ALA A 123 -7.13 4.03 0.53
C ALA A 123 -8.40 3.19 0.77
N GLY A 124 -9.37 3.24 -0.15
CA GLY A 124 -10.58 2.41 -0.13
C GLY A 124 -11.75 3.00 0.68
N ARG A 125 -12.90 2.34 0.56
CA ARG A 125 -14.21 2.74 1.13
C ARG A 125 -14.14 3.14 2.60
N GLU A 126 -13.44 2.37 3.44
CA GLU A 126 -13.32 2.63 4.88
C GLU A 126 -12.61 3.97 5.18
N ALA A 127 -11.55 4.29 4.41
CA ALA A 127 -10.84 5.56 4.55
C ALA A 127 -11.68 6.75 4.06
N ALA A 128 -12.40 6.57 2.94
CA ALA A 128 -13.34 7.56 2.41
C ALA A 128 -14.48 7.85 3.39
N GLU A 129 -15.09 6.82 3.97
CA GLU A 129 -16.14 6.95 4.98
C GLU A 129 -15.62 7.60 6.27
N ALA A 130 -14.42 7.25 6.73
CA ALA A 130 -13.81 7.89 7.91
C ALA A 130 -13.58 9.40 7.67
N TYR A 131 -13.09 9.78 6.49
CA TYR A 131 -12.84 11.17 6.10
C TYR A 131 -14.14 11.98 5.87
N TRP A 132 -15.15 11.38 5.24
CA TRP A 132 -16.47 11.99 5.10
C TRP A 132 -17.12 12.26 6.47
N ASN A 133 -17.09 11.26 7.37
CA ASN A 133 -17.69 11.36 8.70
C ASN A 133 -16.90 12.27 9.66
N SER A 134 -15.63 12.60 9.37
CA SER A 134 -14.86 13.60 10.12
C SER A 134 -15.14 15.04 9.67
N GLY A 135 -15.91 15.24 8.59
CA GLY A 135 -16.08 16.55 7.94
C GLY A 135 -14.82 17.01 7.21
N GLY A 136 -13.90 16.09 6.86
CA GLY A 136 -12.69 16.37 6.11
C GLY A 136 -11.42 16.59 6.93
N ASP A 137 -11.37 16.23 8.21
CA ASP A 137 -10.11 16.24 8.99
C ASP A 137 -9.17 15.13 8.47
N PRO A 138 -8.01 15.46 7.86
CA PRO A 138 -7.08 14.46 7.34
C PRO A 138 -6.42 13.60 8.44
N LYS A 139 -6.48 14.00 9.73
CA LYS A 139 -5.88 13.23 10.83
C LYS A 139 -6.51 11.86 11.03
N VAL A 140 -7.77 11.65 10.59
CA VAL A 140 -8.42 10.33 10.69
C VAL A 140 -7.78 9.33 9.72
N LEU A 141 -7.29 9.80 8.57
CA LEU A 141 -6.65 8.98 7.53
C LEU A 141 -5.27 8.47 7.94
N ALA A 142 -4.61 9.12 8.90
CA ALA A 142 -3.32 8.67 9.45
C ALA A 142 -3.42 7.33 10.21
N ARG A 143 -4.63 6.78 10.41
CA ARG A 143 -4.85 5.39 10.86
C ARG A 143 -5.10 4.41 9.72
N ALA A 144 -5.64 4.87 8.59
CA ALA A 144 -5.99 4.04 7.44
C ALA A 144 -4.84 3.93 6.42
N THR A 145 -3.99 4.95 6.33
CA THR A 145 -2.79 4.97 5.48
C THR A 145 -1.52 4.84 6.34
N PRO A 146 -0.84 3.69 6.34
CA PRO A 146 0.49 3.60 6.92
C PRO A 146 1.46 4.37 6.05
N ALA A 147 2.28 5.24 6.66
CA ALA A 147 3.35 5.93 5.94
C ALA A 147 4.29 4.91 5.28
N GLY A 148 4.35 4.91 3.95
CA GLY A 148 5.12 3.92 3.17
C GLY A 148 4.39 2.59 2.87
N SER A 149 3.06 2.51 2.90
CA SER A 149 2.34 1.30 2.45
C SER A 149 1.06 1.58 1.66
N MET A 150 1.22 2.06 0.43
CA MET A 150 0.34 1.61 -0.65
C MET A 150 0.71 0.17 -1.03
N PRO A 151 -0.24 -0.77 -1.19
CA PRO A 151 0.09 -2.07 -1.75
C PRO A 151 0.56 -1.89 -3.20
N SER A 152 1.80 -2.31 -3.47
CA SER A 152 2.26 -2.54 -4.84
C SER A 152 1.36 -3.62 -5.46
N THR A 153 0.43 -3.21 -6.32
CA THR A 153 -0.35 -4.11 -7.17
C THR A 153 0.50 -4.62 -8.34
N THR A 154 1.66 -5.19 -7.99
CA THR A 154 2.46 -6.08 -8.82
C THR A 154 1.64 -7.32 -9.12
N ASN A 155 0.87 -7.26 -10.22
CA ASN A 155 0.25 -8.43 -10.85
C ASN A 155 1.35 -9.33 -11.42
N THR A 156 2.05 -10.08 -10.56
CA THR A 156 2.73 -11.32 -10.95
C THR A 156 1.67 -12.36 -11.28
N GLY A 157 1.12 -12.26 -12.50
CA GLY A 157 0.26 -13.29 -13.05
C GLY A 157 1.03 -14.60 -13.23
N GLU A 158 0.30 -15.71 -13.11
CA GLU A 158 0.69 -17.03 -13.61
C GLU A 158 2.02 -17.60 -13.08
N GLU A 159 2.04 -18.04 -11.81
CA GLU A 159 2.89 -19.17 -11.43
C GLU A 159 2.34 -20.45 -12.11
N ASN A 160 2.68 -20.62 -13.39
CA ASN A 160 2.08 -21.63 -14.24
C ASN A 160 2.57 -23.05 -13.86
N THR A 161 1.64 -23.95 -13.56
CA THR A 161 1.88 -25.10 -12.67
C THR A 161 2.65 -26.26 -13.33
N THR A 162 3.97 -26.14 -13.41
CA THR A 162 4.83 -27.25 -13.86
C THR A 162 5.01 -28.29 -12.75
N GLN A 163 4.11 -29.28 -12.69
CA GLN A 163 4.25 -30.43 -11.79
C GLN A 163 5.57 -31.18 -12.04
N LYS A 164 6.47 -31.19 -11.05
CA LYS A 164 7.69 -32.01 -11.10
C LYS A 164 7.32 -33.50 -10.98
N ARG A 165 7.32 -34.18 -12.12
CA ARG A 165 7.06 -35.62 -12.26
C ARG A 165 8.02 -36.43 -11.37
N ALA A 166 7.48 -37.10 -10.35
CA ALA A 166 8.22 -38.02 -9.51
C ALA A 166 8.34 -39.42 -10.16
N SER A 167 9.32 -40.20 -9.69
CA SER A 167 9.58 -41.61 -10.09
C SER A 167 10.22 -41.78 -11.50
N THR A 168 11.13 -42.72 -11.75
CA THR A 168 11.71 -43.80 -10.90
C THR A 168 13.08 -44.27 -11.42
N SER A 169 13.71 -45.20 -10.68
CA SER A 169 14.73 -46.15 -11.18
C SER A 169 16.16 -45.63 -11.40
N GLY A 170 16.90 -45.43 -10.32
CA GLY A 170 18.37 -45.45 -10.37
C GLY A 170 18.89 -46.89 -10.52
N THR A 171 19.54 -47.20 -11.65
CA THR A 171 19.94 -48.57 -12.01
C THR A 171 21.07 -49.12 -11.12
N LYS A 172 20.94 -50.37 -10.66
CA LYS A 172 21.99 -51.09 -9.89
C LYS A 172 23.06 -51.72 -10.80
N SER A 173 24.17 -52.14 -10.16
CA SER A 173 25.26 -53.02 -10.67
C SER A 173 26.42 -52.26 -11.36
N ARG A 174 27.72 -52.63 -11.19
CA ARG A 174 28.32 -53.75 -10.42
C ARG A 174 29.69 -53.40 -9.78
N LYS A 175 30.24 -54.35 -9.02
CA LYS A 175 31.32 -54.25 -8.02
C LYS A 175 32.61 -54.99 -8.45
N LYS A 176 33.79 -54.39 -8.27
CA LYS A 176 35.13 -55.00 -7.99
C LYS A 176 36.20 -53.91 -7.75
N THR A 177 37.33 -54.06 -7.04
CA THR A 177 37.70 -54.77 -5.77
C THR A 177 39.17 -54.45 -5.43
N THR A 178 39.50 -54.17 -4.15
CA THR A 178 40.86 -54.27 -3.51
C THR A 178 41.97 -53.38 -4.12
N THR A 179 43.04 -52.93 -3.44
CA THR A 179 43.71 -53.20 -2.14
C THR A 179 44.31 -51.87 -1.64
N GLY A 180 44.50 -51.52 -0.36
CA GLY A 180 44.22 -52.14 0.95
C GLY A 180 44.99 -51.41 2.08
N SER A 181 44.90 -51.92 3.32
CA SER A 181 45.82 -51.70 4.47
C SER A 181 46.16 -50.26 4.94
N THR A 182 45.94 -49.83 6.20
CA THR A 182 45.59 -50.57 7.44
C THR A 182 44.58 -49.76 8.31
N LYS A 183 44.69 -49.33 9.59
CA LYS A 183 45.69 -49.44 10.70
C LYS A 183 45.03 -49.58 12.10
N LYS A 184 44.95 -48.53 12.93
CA LYS A 184 44.50 -48.51 14.35
C LYS A 184 44.03 -47.09 14.73
N GLY A 185 43.18 -46.84 15.73
CA GLY A 185 42.41 -47.77 16.58
C GLY A 185 41.94 -47.16 17.92
N GLN A 186 41.13 -47.93 18.68
CA GLN A 186 40.68 -47.72 20.06
C GLN A 186 39.62 -46.61 20.36
N LYS A 187 38.85 -46.63 21.48
CA LYS A 187 37.96 -47.68 22.08
C LYS A 187 37.44 -47.21 23.47
N ARG A 188 36.10 -47.06 23.63
CA ARG A 188 35.34 -47.05 24.92
C ARG A 188 35.68 -45.89 25.91
N GLN A 189 34.98 -45.61 27.03
CA GLN A 189 33.62 -46.00 27.50
C GLN A 189 32.99 -44.93 28.41
N SER A 190 31.66 -45.03 28.51
CA SER A 190 30.73 -44.49 29.52
C SER A 190 31.16 -44.49 31.00
N THR A 191 30.68 -43.51 31.77
CA THR A 191 30.25 -43.67 33.18
C THR A 191 28.94 -42.93 33.44
N THR A 192 28.06 -43.53 34.24
CA THR A 192 26.76 -42.99 34.68
C THR A 192 26.80 -42.74 36.18
N SER A 193 26.09 -41.73 36.70
CA SER A 193 25.70 -41.67 38.12
C SER A 193 24.34 -41.00 38.30
N LYS A 194 23.53 -41.54 39.23
CA LYS A 194 22.19 -41.06 39.61
C LYS A 194 22.12 -40.90 41.14
N SER A 195 21.71 -39.74 41.63
CA SER A 195 21.11 -39.50 42.95
C SER A 195 20.71 -38.01 43.02
N SER A 196 19.47 -37.55 43.15
CA SER A 196 18.20 -38.04 43.75
C SER A 196 18.02 -37.70 45.24
N ALA A 197 17.04 -36.83 45.51
CA ALA A 197 16.50 -36.45 46.83
C ALA A 197 17.47 -35.66 47.76
N ASN A 198 17.03 -34.88 48.75
CA ASN A 198 15.67 -34.49 49.17
C ASN A 198 15.67 -33.14 49.94
N GLY A 199 14.49 -32.62 50.30
CA GLY A 199 14.28 -32.07 51.65
C GLY A 199 14.50 -30.56 51.90
N ASN A 200 13.49 -29.76 51.55
CA ASN A 200 12.80 -28.79 52.41
C ASN A 200 13.50 -28.21 53.67
N SER A 201 13.54 -26.88 53.78
CA SER A 201 13.43 -26.11 55.03
C SER A 201 12.72 -24.78 54.74
#